data_AF-A0A7Y0H5N1-F1
#
_entry.id   AF-A0A7Y0H5N1-F1
#
_cell.length_a   1.000
_cell.length_b   1.000
_cell.length_c   1.000
_cell.angle_alpha   90.00
_cell.angle_beta   90.00
_cell.angle_gamma   90.00
#
_symmetry.space_group_name_H-M   'P 1'
#
loop_
_entity.id
_entity.type
_entity.pdbx_description
1 polymer ?
#
loop_
_entity_poly.entity_id
_entity_poly.type
_entity_poly.pdbx_seq_one_letter_code
_entity_poly.pdbx_strand_id
1 'polypeptide(L)'
;MNTTTDCPQLLDLAAEHLAAAAHHAEANARGDLTSPWHSLAGQIRLTAGGVSPVCDDEQITPRPFGVRDHLDAALKVLDSIPPGLGPPDIGVWAWRVANLRSLVTAWAGQT
;
A
#
# COMPACT_ATOMS: atom_id res chain seq x y z
N MET A 1 -20.47 -2.10 20.29
CA MET A 1 -20.77 -1.13 19.22
C MET A 1 -20.09 -1.67 17.98
N ASN A 2 -20.83 -2.26 17.05
CA ASN A 2 -20.28 -2.77 15.79
C ASN A 2 -20.21 -1.59 14.81
N THR A 3 -19.04 -0.98 14.67
CA THR A 3 -18.73 -0.18 13.49
C THR A 3 -18.51 -1.16 12.35
N THR A 4 -19.57 -1.44 11.58
CA THR A 4 -19.41 -2.05 10.26
C THR A 4 -18.65 -1.03 9.43
N THR A 5 -17.33 -1.18 9.31
CA THR A 5 -16.54 -0.31 8.43
C THR A 5 -16.99 -0.59 7.01
N ASP A 6 -17.52 0.42 6.33
CA ASP A 6 -18.05 0.26 4.98
C ASP A 6 -16.89 -0.04 4.01
N CYS A 7 -17.10 -0.94 3.05
CA CYS A 7 -16.05 -1.37 2.11
C CYS A 7 -15.28 -0.22 1.45
N PRO A 8 -15.91 0.89 1.01
CA PRO A 8 -15.18 2.05 0.49
C PRO A 8 -14.16 2.62 1.48
N GLN A 9 -14.52 2.75 2.76
CA GLN A 9 -13.61 3.26 3.80
C GLN A 9 -12.41 2.32 4.02
N LEU A 10 -12.62 1.01 3.87
CA LEU A 10 -11.53 0.03 3.93
C LEU A 10 -10.61 0.13 2.71
N LEU A 11 -11.16 0.37 1.52
CA LEU A 11 -10.36 0.59 0.32
C LEU A 11 -9.53 1.88 0.43
N ASP A 12 -10.14 2.95 0.91
CA ASP A 12 -9.46 4.23 1.14
C ASP A 12 -8.33 4.07 2.17
N LEU A 13 -8.60 3.40 3.30
CA LEU A 13 -7.58 3.11 4.31
C LEU A 13 -6.42 2.25 3.77
N ALA A 14 -6.72 1.26 2.92
CA ALA A 14 -5.69 0.48 2.26
C ALA A 14 -4.86 1.35 1.30
N ALA A 15 -5.51 2.22 0.51
CA ALA A 15 -4.86 3.13 -0.40
C ALA A 15 -3.99 4.16 0.34
N GLU A 16 -4.43 4.68 1.48
CA GLU A 16 -3.64 5.54 2.37
C GLU A 16 -2.35 4.81 2.80
N HIS A 17 -2.45 3.59 3.30
CA HIS A 17 -1.26 2.83 3.66
C HIS A 17 -0.31 2.64 2.47
N LEU A 18 -0.82 2.41 1.27
CA LEU A 18 0.00 2.33 0.06
C LEU A 18 0.64 3.69 -0.28
N ALA A 19 -0.09 4.79 -0.19
CA ALA A 19 0.46 6.14 -0.42
C ALA A 19 1.61 6.44 0.56
N ALA A 20 1.45 6.09 1.84
CA ALA A 20 2.52 6.22 2.84
C ALA A 20 3.73 5.34 2.49
N ALA A 21 3.52 4.08 2.11
CA ALA A 21 4.60 3.19 1.68
C ALA A 21 5.35 3.77 0.47
N ALA A 22 4.64 4.36 -0.49
CA ALA A 22 5.25 5.01 -1.65
C ALA A 22 6.09 6.24 -1.25
N HIS A 23 5.60 7.05 -0.30
CA HIS A 23 6.35 8.19 0.21
C HIS A 23 7.66 7.75 0.91
N HIS A 24 7.59 6.71 1.75
CA HIS A 24 8.78 6.14 2.38
C HIS A 24 9.76 5.52 1.37
N ALA A 25 9.25 4.85 0.33
CA ALA A 25 10.09 4.33 -0.75
C ALA A 25 10.79 5.46 -1.52
N GLU A 26 10.09 6.55 -1.82
CA GLU A 26 10.69 7.73 -2.44
C GLU A 26 11.78 8.36 -1.55
N ALA A 27 11.52 8.45 -0.25
CA ALA A 27 12.51 8.94 0.70
C ALA A 27 13.77 8.05 0.74
N ASN A 28 13.61 6.73 0.66
CA ASN A 28 14.70 5.77 0.56
C ASN A 28 15.50 5.90 -0.75
N ALA A 29 14.86 6.34 -1.85
CA ALA A 29 15.53 6.62 -3.10
C ALA A 29 16.44 7.85 -3.04
N ARG A 30 16.22 8.78 -2.09
CA ARG A 30 17.01 10.01 -1.91
C ARG A 30 17.17 10.83 -3.20
N GLY A 31 16.16 10.82 -4.06
CA GLY A 31 16.15 11.50 -5.35
C GLY A 31 16.89 10.79 -6.49
N ASP A 32 17.46 9.59 -6.26
CA ASP A 32 18.03 8.77 -7.31
C ASP A 32 16.92 8.05 -8.11
N LEU A 33 16.67 8.55 -9.33
CA LEU A 33 15.66 8.00 -10.24
C LEU A 33 16.00 6.57 -10.73
N THR A 34 17.26 6.16 -10.62
CA THR A 34 17.70 4.81 -10.99
C THR A 34 17.62 3.82 -9.82
N SER A 35 17.33 4.32 -8.62
CA SER A 35 17.19 3.50 -7.43
C SER A 35 16.03 2.50 -7.56
N PRO A 36 16.21 1.23 -7.13
CA PRO A 36 15.11 0.29 -7.00
C PRO A 36 13.96 0.83 -6.12
N TRP A 37 14.29 1.69 -5.15
CA TRP A 37 13.31 2.35 -4.29
C TRP A 37 12.40 3.33 -5.04
N HIS A 38 12.94 4.06 -6.02
CA HIS A 38 12.13 4.97 -6.87
C HIS A 38 11.16 4.15 -7.74
N SER A 39 11.66 3.08 -8.35
CA SER A 39 10.81 2.14 -9.12
C SER A 39 9.73 1.49 -8.24
N LEU A 40 10.06 1.15 -6.99
CA LEU A 40 9.10 0.61 -6.03
C LEU A 40 8.02 1.64 -5.69
N ALA A 41 8.39 2.89 -5.42
CA ALA A 41 7.45 3.96 -5.11
C ALA A 41 6.40 4.13 -6.24
N GLY A 42 6.85 4.13 -7.50
CA GLY A 42 5.95 4.18 -8.66
C GLY A 42 4.98 3.00 -8.73
N GLN A 43 5.45 1.78 -8.48
CA GLN A 43 4.60 0.58 -8.46
C GLN A 43 3.59 0.59 -7.32
N ILE A 44 3.98 1.10 -6.15
CA ILE A 44 3.07 1.24 -5.01
C ILE A 44 1.99 2.28 -5.34
N ARG A 45 2.33 3.44 -5.90
CA ARG A 45 1.34 4.45 -6.33
C ARG A 45 0.35 3.91 -7.35
N LEU A 46 0.83 3.16 -8.35
CA LEU A 46 -0.02 2.51 -9.34
C LEU A 46 -0.99 1.52 -8.68
N THR A 47 -0.51 0.76 -7.70
CA THR A 47 -1.34 -0.19 -6.95
C THR A 47 -2.37 0.54 -6.07
N ALA A 48 -1.98 1.65 -5.43
CA ALA A 48 -2.88 2.48 -4.63
C ALA A 48 -4.05 3.03 -5.46
N GLY A 49 -3.77 3.58 -6.65
CA GLY A 49 -4.81 4.07 -7.56
C GLY A 49 -5.70 2.95 -8.13
N GLY A 50 -5.22 1.70 -8.16
CA GLY A 50 -6.06 0.54 -8.46
C GLY A 50 -7.00 0.16 -7.31
N VAL A 51 -6.54 0.30 -6.06
CA VAL A 51 -7.30 -0.02 -4.84
C VAL A 51 -8.39 1.01 -4.55
N SER A 52 -8.03 2.30 -4.55
CA SER A 52 -8.98 3.41 -4.46
C SER A 52 -8.62 4.47 -5.50
N PRO A 53 -9.43 4.64 -6.56
CA PRO A 53 -9.17 5.63 -7.61
C PRO A 53 -9.34 7.09 -7.16
N VAL A 54 -9.91 7.32 -5.96
CA VAL A 54 -10.13 8.68 -5.44
C VAL A 54 -8.85 9.13 -4.74
N CYS A 55 -8.07 9.97 -5.44
CA CYS A 55 -6.89 10.61 -4.89
C CYS A 55 -7.29 11.82 -4.04
N ASP A 56 -7.45 11.63 -2.74
CA ASP A 56 -7.21 12.75 -1.82
C ASP A 56 -5.70 12.81 -1.53
N ASP A 57 -5.09 13.90 -1.96
CA ASP A 57 -3.65 14.21 -1.85
C ASP A 57 -3.25 14.56 -0.40
N GLU A 58 -3.98 14.07 0.58
CA GLU A 58 -3.78 14.44 1.97
C GLU A 58 -2.50 13.78 2.49
N GLN A 59 -1.56 14.62 2.94
CA GLN A 59 -0.29 14.17 3.47
C GLN A 59 -0.51 13.27 4.69
N ILE A 60 -0.19 12.00 4.53
CA ILE A 60 -0.20 11.05 5.64
C ILE A 60 0.86 11.47 6.63
N THR A 61 0.43 11.72 7.87
CA THR A 61 1.33 12.05 8.98
C THR A 61 2.42 10.99 9.07
N PRO A 62 3.71 11.36 9.04
CA PRO A 62 4.80 10.40 9.14
C PRO A 62 4.64 9.58 10.41
N ARG A 63 4.38 8.28 10.25
CA ARG A 63 4.36 7.33 11.36
C ARG A 63 5.75 6.70 11.46
N PRO A 64 6.14 6.11 12.61
CA PRO A 64 7.42 5.42 12.76
C PRO A 64 7.53 4.11 11.94
N PHE A 65 6.63 3.91 10.97
CA PHE A 65 6.48 2.70 10.18
C PHE A 65 7.26 2.84 8.86
N GLY A 66 7.99 1.79 8.49
CA GLY A 66 8.71 1.73 7.22
C GLY A 66 7.82 1.29 6.05
N VAL A 67 8.41 1.21 4.85
CA VAL A 67 7.71 0.75 3.64
C VAL A 67 7.01 -0.60 3.86
N ARG A 68 7.70 -1.56 4.48
CA ARG A 68 7.15 -2.90 4.75
C ARG A 68 5.93 -2.85 5.68
N ASP A 69 6.02 -2.10 6.77
CA ASP A 69 4.95 -2.02 7.77
C ASP A 69 3.65 -1.49 7.16
N HIS A 70 3.78 -0.49 6.28
CA HIS A 70 2.64 0.04 5.53
C HIS A 70 2.07 -0.94 4.51
N LEU A 71 2.91 -1.73 3.82
CA LEU A 71 2.45 -2.80 2.93
C LEU A 71 1.73 -3.92 3.71
N ASP A 72 2.23 -4.28 4.89
CA ASP A 72 1.59 -5.24 5.80
C ASP A 72 0.23 -4.74 6.28
N ALA A 73 0.15 -3.45 6.65
CA ALA A 73 -1.11 -2.82 7.06
C ALA A 73 -2.13 -2.75 5.91
N ALA A 74 -1.72 -2.34 4.71
CA ALA A 74 -2.57 -2.32 3.53
C ALA A 74 -3.13 -3.71 3.21
N LEU A 75 -2.27 -4.74 3.21
CA LEU A 75 -2.71 -6.11 2.96
C LEU A 75 -3.70 -6.60 4.02
N LYS A 76 -3.45 -6.32 5.29
CA LYS A 76 -4.36 -6.68 6.39
C LYS A 76 -5.74 -6.03 6.21
N VAL A 77 -5.80 -4.79 5.74
CA VAL A 77 -7.07 -4.10 5.46
C VAL A 77 -7.79 -4.76 4.28
N LEU A 78 -7.09 -5.04 3.18
CA LEU A 78 -7.67 -5.72 2.02
C LEU A 78 -8.19 -7.12 2.37
N ASP A 79 -7.42 -7.91 3.13
CA ASP A 79 -7.80 -9.25 3.60
C ASP A 79 -8.99 -9.22 4.59
N SER A 80 -9.31 -8.06 5.17
CA SER A 80 -10.46 -7.90 6.08
C SER A 80 -11.78 -7.71 5.34
N ILE A 81 -11.75 -7.37 4.04
CA ILE A 81 -12.96 -7.16 3.24
C ILE A 81 -13.59 -8.53 2.93
N PRO A 82 -14.85 -8.78 3.35
CA PRO A 82 -15.49 -10.07 3.11
C PRO A 82 -15.65 -10.38 1.61
N PRO A 83 -15.56 -11.67 1.22
CA PRO A 83 -15.83 -12.09 -0.15
C PRO A 83 -17.20 -11.59 -0.63
N GLY A 84 -17.24 -10.99 -1.81
CA GLY A 84 -18.49 -10.48 -2.42
C GLY A 84 -18.93 -9.08 -1.95
N LEU A 85 -18.24 -8.45 -0.99
CA LEU A 85 -18.48 -7.05 -0.61
C LEU A 85 -17.53 -6.06 -1.28
N GLY A 86 -16.38 -6.53 -1.76
CA GLY A 86 -15.38 -5.71 -2.44
C GLY A 86 -15.55 -5.64 -3.97
N PRO A 87 -14.77 -4.78 -4.63
CA PRO A 87 -14.62 -4.77 -6.08
C PRO A 87 -14.18 -6.15 -6.63
N PRO A 88 -14.57 -6.51 -7.87
CA PRO A 88 -14.27 -7.82 -8.44
C PRO A 88 -12.77 -8.09 -8.60
N ASP A 89 -11.95 -7.05 -8.64
CA ASP A 89 -10.50 -7.06 -8.79
C ASP A 89 -9.75 -6.95 -7.45
N ILE A 90 -10.43 -6.93 -6.31
CA ILE A 90 -9.80 -6.80 -4.97
C ILE A 90 -8.71 -7.87 -4.73
N GLY A 91 -8.93 -9.10 -5.19
CA GLY A 91 -7.96 -10.18 -5.07
C GLY A 91 -6.68 -9.93 -5.88
N VAL A 92 -6.79 -9.26 -7.03
CA VAL A 92 -5.64 -8.86 -7.86
C VAL A 92 -4.82 -7.81 -7.12
N TRP A 93 -5.49 -6.85 -6.49
CA TRP A 93 -4.82 -5.80 -5.73
C TRP A 93 -4.15 -6.34 -4.47
N ALA A 94 -4.83 -7.20 -3.71
CA ALA A 94 -4.23 -7.87 -2.54
C ALA A 94 -2.99 -8.70 -2.94
N TRP A 95 -3.07 -9.46 -4.04
CA TRP A 95 -1.91 -10.18 -4.57
C TRP A 95 -0.76 -9.24 -4.96
N ARG A 96 -1.06 -8.10 -5.60
CA ARG A 96 -0.04 -7.11 -5.98
C ARG A 96 0.67 -6.54 -4.76
N VAL A 97 -0.08 -6.18 -3.71
CA VAL A 97 0.47 -5.70 -2.43
C VAL A 97 1.35 -6.77 -1.77
N ALA A 98 0.90 -8.02 -1.73
CA ALA A 98 1.68 -9.13 -1.19
C ALA A 98 3.00 -9.37 -1.95
N ASN A 99 2.98 -9.21 -3.28
CA ASN A 99 4.19 -9.28 -4.11
C ASN A 99 5.18 -8.15 -3.79
N LEU A 100 4.70 -6.90 -3.69
CA LEU A 100 5.52 -5.74 -3.30
C LEU A 100 6.13 -5.92 -1.90
N ARG A 101 5.36 -6.43 -0.94
CA ARG A 101 5.86 -6.77 0.41
C ARG A 101 6.98 -7.82 0.35
N SER A 102 6.80 -8.86 -0.45
CA SER A 102 7.77 -9.94 -0.60
C SER A 102 9.09 -9.43 -1.19
N LEU A 103 9.02 -8.52 -2.17
CA LEU A 103 10.19 -7.84 -2.73
C LEU A 103 10.97 -7.04 -1.66
N VAL A 104 10.27 -6.21 -0.88
CA VAL A 104 10.89 -5.41 0.19
C VAL A 104 11.52 -6.30 1.27
N THR A 105 10.87 -7.42 1.60
CA THR A 105 11.38 -8.39 2.57
C THR A 105 12.67 -9.06 2.06
N ALA A 106 12.72 -9.39 0.77
CA ALA A 106 13.91 -9.97 0.16
C ALA A 106 15.11 -9.01 0.19
N TRP A 107 14.90 -7.71 0.00
CA TRP A 107 15.97 -6.70 0.11
C TRP A 107 16.54 -6.59 1.52
N ALA A 108 15.68 -6.67 2.55
CA ALA A 108 16.12 -6.63 3.94
C ALA A 108 16.92 -7.88 4.36
N GLY A 109 16.79 -9.00 3.66
CA GLY A 109 17.58 -10.22 3.90
C GLY A 109 18.95 -10.24 3.21
N GLN A 110 19.27 -9.22 2.40
CA GLN A 110 20.53 -9.11 1.65
C GLN A 110 21.56 -8.17 2.30
N THR A 111 21.21 -7.55 3.44
CA THR A 111 22.11 -6.73 4.28
C THR A 111 22.78 -7.58 5.35
#